data_AF-A0A2Z6MY66-F1
#
_entry.id   AF-A0A2Z6MY66-F1
#
_cell.length_a   1.000
_cell.length_b   1.000
_cell.length_c   1.000
_cell.angle_alpha   90.00
_cell.angle_beta   90.00
_cell.angle_gamma   90.00
#
_symmetry.space_group_name_H-M   'P 1'
#
loop_
_entity.id
_entity.type
_entity.pdbx_description
1 polymer ?
#
loop_
_entity_poly.entity_id
_entity_poly.type
_entity_poly.pdbx_seq_one_letter_code
_entity_poly.pdbx_strand_id
1 'polypeptide(L)'
;MGFVETFQLNADLIQTIVTDKQKKVDEILWCFLHPANYNGQKVIGFDIELSLYENKVSEEETNFETECATLQLCDGHACLIIQLCHLDSVPTSLLNFLRMPDYTFVGVGMNDNLVKLEKEYGIRCRNAVELGPLAATVMKMPRLSFCGVDELAVAVNKLDLGKHRPLSTLYKDWGQSNLGKKLAKLATVNVYSYYMIGSKLLSTRH
;
A
#
# COMPACT_ATOMS: atom_id res chain seq x y z
N MET A 1 19.16 3.58 1.46
CA MET A 1 19.40 2.29 0.79
C MET A 1 18.13 1.89 0.05
N GLY A 2 18.22 1.02 -0.95
CA GLY A 2 17.05 0.64 -1.73
C GLY A 2 17.40 -0.41 -2.76
N PHE A 3 16.39 -1.08 -3.30
CA PHE A 3 16.57 -2.08 -4.35
C PHE A 3 15.35 -2.13 -5.25
N VAL A 4 15.56 -2.71 -6.43
CA VAL A 4 14.49 -3.06 -7.36
C VAL A 4 14.43 -4.59 -7.42
N GLU A 5 13.22 -5.12 -7.36
CA GLU A 5 12.94 -6.55 -7.51
C GLU A 5 11.71 -6.71 -8.40
N THR A 6 11.61 -7.82 -9.13
CA THR A 6 10.40 -8.11 -9.92
C THR A 6 9.70 -9.33 -9.37
N PHE A 7 8.42 -9.19 -9.05
CA PHE A 7 7.60 -10.28 -8.56
C PHE A 7 6.57 -10.67 -9.62
N GLN A 8 6.52 -11.96 -9.95
CA GLN A 8 5.44 -12.51 -10.75
C GLN A 8 4.22 -12.73 -9.84
N LEU A 9 3.16 -11.97 -10.09
CA LEU A 9 1.89 -12.06 -9.39
C LEU A 9 0.82 -12.34 -10.44
N ASN A 10 0.11 -13.46 -10.29
CA ASN A 10 -0.77 -13.97 -11.36
C ASN A 10 0.02 -14.21 -12.67
N ALA A 11 -0.25 -13.45 -13.72
CA ALA A 11 0.45 -13.46 -15.02
C ALA A 11 1.24 -12.16 -15.28
N ASP A 12 1.22 -11.22 -14.33
CA ASP A 12 1.84 -9.91 -14.46
C ASP A 12 3.21 -9.92 -13.76
N LEU A 13 4.13 -9.15 -14.33
CA LEU A 13 5.43 -8.87 -13.73
C LEU A 13 5.35 -7.50 -13.07
N ILE A 14 5.36 -7.48 -11.74
CA ILE A 14 5.28 -6.24 -10.97
C ILE A 14 6.68 -5.82 -10.58
N GLN A 15 7.12 -4.68 -11.12
CA GLN A 15 8.40 -4.09 -10.72
C GLN A 15 8.22 -3.39 -9.38
N THR A 16 8.89 -3.89 -8.34
CA THR A 16 8.86 -3.33 -7.00
C THR A 16 10.12 -2.55 -6.70
N ILE A 17 9.96 -1.28 -6.32
CA ILE A 17 11.03 -0.37 -5.94
C ILE A 17 10.91 -0.10 -4.44
N VAL A 18 11.94 -0.47 -3.68
CA VAL A 18 12.06 -0.13 -2.26
C VAL A 18 13.05 1.02 -2.12
N THR A 19 12.67 2.09 -1.43
CA THR A 19 13.54 3.27 -1.28
C THR A 19 13.25 4.06 -0.01
N ASP A 20 14.32 4.65 0.54
CA ASP A 20 14.31 5.69 1.57
C ASP A 20 14.80 7.05 1.03
N LYS A 21 14.91 7.19 -0.31
CA LYS A 21 15.44 8.38 -0.98
C LYS A 21 14.34 9.18 -1.67
N GLN A 22 14.21 10.45 -1.27
CA GLN A 22 13.23 11.40 -1.82
C GLN A 22 13.30 11.50 -3.35
N LYS A 23 14.51 11.69 -3.89
CA LYS A 23 14.74 11.75 -5.35
C LYS A 23 14.17 10.52 -6.08
N LYS A 24 14.29 9.33 -5.48
CA LYS A 24 13.77 8.12 -6.10
C LYS A 24 12.25 8.04 -6.01
N VAL A 25 11.66 8.51 -4.92
CA VAL A 25 10.20 8.65 -4.80
C VAL A 25 9.67 9.59 -5.89
N ASP A 26 10.31 10.75 -6.10
CA ASP A 26 9.93 11.70 -7.15
C ASP A 26 9.98 11.09 -8.56
N GLU A 27 11.07 10.37 -8.88
CA GLU A 27 11.25 9.67 -10.16
C GLU A 27 10.13 8.64 -10.44
N ILE A 28 9.74 7.85 -9.43
CA ILE A 28 8.73 6.80 -9.62
C ILE A 28 7.32 7.39 -9.66
N LEU A 29 7.01 8.38 -8.81
CA LEU A 29 5.73 9.08 -8.86
C LEU A 29 5.52 9.79 -10.20
N TRP A 30 6.59 10.30 -10.81
CA TRP A 30 6.51 10.84 -12.17
C TRP A 30 5.98 9.80 -13.18
N CYS A 31 6.39 8.54 -13.05
CA CYS A 31 5.90 7.45 -13.91
C CYS A 31 4.41 7.14 -13.65
N PHE A 32 3.97 7.19 -12.39
CA PHE A 32 2.54 6.98 -12.04
C PHE A 32 1.64 8.10 -12.58
N LEU A 33 2.20 9.30 -12.74
CA LEU A 33 1.53 10.46 -13.34
C LEU A 33 1.48 10.41 -14.86
N HIS A 34 2.43 9.72 -15.49
CA HIS A 34 2.59 9.67 -16.95
C HIS A 34 2.72 8.22 -17.44
N PRO A 35 1.68 7.38 -17.22
CA PRO A 35 1.74 5.98 -17.61
C PRO A 35 1.84 5.86 -19.13
N ALA A 36 2.73 4.96 -19.60
CA ALA A 36 2.94 4.74 -21.03
C ALA A 36 1.67 4.23 -21.75
N ASN A 37 0.84 3.45 -21.05
CA ASN A 37 -0.44 2.92 -21.54
C ASN A 37 -1.56 3.39 -20.62
N TYR A 38 -2.17 4.54 -20.94
CA TYR A 38 -3.27 5.09 -20.14
C TYR A 38 -4.60 4.45 -20.54
N ASN A 39 -5.10 3.53 -19.70
CA ASN A 39 -6.42 2.91 -19.88
C ASN A 39 -7.56 3.74 -19.25
N GLY A 40 -7.34 5.02 -18.92
CA GLY A 40 -8.34 5.87 -18.24
C GLY A 40 -8.35 5.73 -16.71
N GLN A 41 -7.96 4.57 -16.18
CA GLN A 41 -8.13 4.25 -14.77
C GLN A 41 -7.02 4.82 -13.90
N LYS A 42 -7.37 5.76 -13.02
CA LYS A 42 -6.47 6.39 -12.04
C LYS A 42 -6.67 5.78 -10.65
N VAL A 43 -6.51 4.47 -10.55
CA VAL A 43 -6.65 3.71 -9.30
C VAL A 43 -5.28 3.26 -8.83
N ILE A 44 -4.97 3.47 -7.55
CA ILE A 44 -3.69 3.11 -6.93
C ILE A 44 -3.97 2.27 -5.70
N GLY A 45 -3.42 1.06 -5.65
CA GLY A 45 -3.38 0.27 -4.42
C GLY A 45 -2.53 0.98 -3.37
N PHE A 46 -3.04 1.12 -2.17
CA PHE A 46 -2.41 1.88 -1.08
C PHE A 46 -2.40 1.04 0.20
N ASP A 47 -1.27 1.05 0.90
CA ASP A 47 -1.15 0.46 2.23
C ASP A 47 -0.03 1.12 3.04
N ILE A 48 -0.06 0.92 4.35
CA ILE A 48 1.06 1.22 5.24
C ILE A 48 1.32 0.02 6.14
N GLU A 49 2.56 -0.11 6.59
CA GLU A 49 2.90 -1.09 7.62
C GLU A 49 3.60 -0.40 8.78
N LEU A 50 3.36 -0.90 9.98
CA LEU A 50 3.84 -0.30 11.22
C LEU A 50 5.09 -1.02 11.74
N SER A 51 5.98 -0.25 12.37
CA SER A 51 7.06 -0.76 13.19
C SER A 51 6.66 -0.69 14.66
N LEU A 52 7.09 -1.65 15.46
CA LEU A 52 7.00 -1.61 16.92
C LEU A 52 8.37 -1.25 17.48
N TYR A 53 8.44 -0.21 18.31
CA TYR A 53 9.67 0.18 18.98
C TYR A 53 9.46 0.33 20.50
N GLU A 54 10.55 0.09 21.23
CA GLU A 54 10.60 0.27 22.68
C GLU A 54 10.82 1.75 23.00
N ASN A 55 9.91 2.33 23.78
CA ASN A 55 10.05 3.66 24.34
C ASN A 55 10.33 3.56 25.85
N LYS A 56 11.56 3.86 26.26
CA LYS A 56 11.96 3.86 27.68
C LYS A 56 11.50 5.15 28.34
N VAL A 57 10.48 5.06 29.18
CA VAL A 57 9.92 6.21 29.91
C VAL A 57 10.72 6.45 31.20
N SER A 58 11.21 5.39 31.84
CA SER A 58 12.12 5.44 32.98
C SER A 58 12.97 4.16 33.08
N GLU A 59 13.85 4.05 34.08
CA GLU A 59 14.65 2.82 34.32
C GLU A 59 13.78 1.58 34.62
N GLU A 60 12.56 1.76 35.11
CA GLU A 60 11.63 0.68 35.48
C GLU A 60 10.41 0.56 34.55
N GLU A 61 10.19 1.52 33.63
CA GLU A 61 9.02 1.58 32.77
C GLU A 61 9.40 1.65 31.28
N THR A 62 9.03 0.60 30.53
CA THR A 62 9.16 0.52 29.08
C THR A 62 7.77 0.40 28.47
N ASN A 63 7.42 1.31 27.58
CA ASN A 63 6.23 1.24 26.75
C ASN A 63 6.59 0.77 25.34
N PHE A 64 5.63 0.14 24.68
CA PHE A 64 5.73 -0.20 23.26
C PHE A 64 4.88 0.77 22.46
N GLU A 65 5.51 1.44 21.52
CA GLU A 65 4.83 2.35 20.60
C GLU A 65 4.94 1.83 19.17
N THR A 66 4.05 2.33 18.32
CA THR A 66 4.09 2.04 16.89
C THR A 66 4.38 3.32 16.12
N GLU A 67 5.05 3.18 14.99
CA GLU A 67 5.22 4.24 13.99
C GLU A 67 4.88 3.70 12.59
N CYS A 68 4.50 4.58 11.66
CA CYS A 68 4.36 4.21 10.26
C CYS A 68 5.77 3.96 9.68
N ALA A 69 6.08 2.70 9.40
CA ALA A 69 7.39 2.31 8.91
C ALA A 69 7.49 2.37 7.40
N THR A 70 6.43 1.95 6.70
CA THR A 70 6.39 1.97 5.24
C THR A 70 5.08 2.53 4.69
N LEU A 71 5.14 3.12 3.50
CA LEU A 71 4.00 3.48 2.67
C LEU A 71 4.17 2.86 1.30
N GLN A 72 3.11 2.21 0.80
CA GLN A 72 3.17 1.35 -0.37
C GLN A 72 2.14 1.83 -1.39
N LEU A 73 2.54 1.95 -2.65
CA LEU A 73 1.69 2.39 -3.76
C LEU A 73 1.84 1.43 -4.94
N CYS A 74 0.74 1.02 -5.58
CA CYS A 74 0.79 0.16 -6.76
C CYS A 74 -0.21 0.62 -7.83
N ASP A 75 0.26 0.82 -9.06
CA ASP A 75 -0.56 1.22 -10.21
C ASP A 75 -0.98 0.04 -11.11
N GLY A 76 -0.68 -1.19 -10.68
CA GLY A 76 -0.91 -2.43 -11.43
C GLY A 76 0.30 -2.91 -12.25
N HIS A 77 1.30 -2.07 -12.47
CA HIS A 77 2.52 -2.40 -13.21
C HIS A 77 3.79 -2.27 -12.36
N ALA A 78 3.82 -1.25 -11.50
CA ALA A 78 4.91 -0.97 -10.59
C ALA A 78 4.39 -0.76 -9.16
N CYS A 79 5.20 -1.20 -8.21
CA CYS A 79 4.98 -1.02 -6.78
C CYS A 79 6.10 -0.15 -6.21
N LEU A 80 5.74 0.95 -5.56
CA LEU A 80 6.65 1.80 -4.81
C LEU A 80 6.47 1.54 -3.32
N ILE A 81 7.54 1.09 -2.66
CA ILE A 81 7.59 0.91 -1.20
C ILE A 81 8.54 1.97 -0.65
N ILE A 82 7.98 2.90 0.10
CA ILE A 82 8.69 4.00 0.73
C ILE A 82 8.94 3.63 2.19
N GLN A 83 10.20 3.55 2.60
CA GLN A 83 10.58 3.35 4.01
C GLN A 83 10.47 4.68 4.77
N LEU A 84 9.26 5.00 5.24
CA LEU A 84 8.90 6.28 5.84
C LEU A 84 9.77 6.67 7.03
N CYS A 85 9.99 5.75 7.99
CA CYS A 85 10.79 6.03 9.19
C CYS A 85 12.29 6.23 8.90
N HIS A 86 12.73 6.01 7.65
CA HIS A 86 14.12 6.22 7.20
C HIS A 86 14.25 7.39 6.22
N LEU A 87 13.18 8.14 5.95
CA LEU A 87 13.24 9.34 5.12
C LEU A 87 13.82 10.52 5.91
N ASP A 88 14.72 11.27 5.28
CA ASP A 88 15.19 12.56 5.83
C ASP A 88 14.03 13.56 5.96
N SER A 89 13.12 13.56 4.98
CA SER A 89 11.85 14.30 5.02
C SER A 89 10.87 13.73 3.99
N VAL A 90 9.57 13.98 4.19
CA VAL A 90 8.52 13.54 3.26
C VAL A 90 8.57 14.39 1.98
N PRO A 91 8.69 13.76 0.79
CA PRO A 91 8.70 14.49 -0.48
C PRO A 91 7.39 15.24 -0.71
N THR A 92 7.46 16.51 -1.14
CA THR A 92 6.27 17.30 -1.50
C THR A 92 5.51 16.66 -2.68
N SER A 93 6.21 15.97 -3.58
CA SER A 93 5.59 15.21 -4.67
C SER A 93 4.61 14.14 -4.17
N LEU A 94 4.97 13.41 -3.11
CA LEU A 94 4.13 12.39 -2.49
C LEU A 94 2.88 13.01 -1.85
N LEU A 95 3.05 14.12 -1.11
CA LEU A 95 1.93 14.87 -0.52
C LEU A 95 0.96 15.36 -1.58
N ASN A 96 1.48 15.86 -2.71
CA ASN A 96 0.66 16.33 -3.82
C ASN A 96 -0.03 15.18 -4.53
N PHE A 97 0.68 14.07 -4.78
CA PHE A 97 0.15 12.88 -5.45
C PHE A 97 -1.06 12.31 -4.70
N LEU A 98 -0.94 12.09 -3.38
CA LEU A 98 -2.00 11.56 -2.52
C LEU A 98 -3.22 12.51 -2.40
N ARG A 99 -3.09 13.75 -2.83
CA ARG A 99 -4.15 14.77 -2.83
C ARG A 99 -4.76 15.04 -4.21
N MET A 100 -4.30 14.35 -5.25
CA MET A 100 -4.82 14.54 -6.60
C MET A 100 -6.30 14.15 -6.69
N PRO A 101 -7.17 15.03 -7.22
CA PRO A 101 -8.62 14.79 -7.28
C PRO A 101 -9.01 13.64 -8.20
N ASP A 102 -8.20 13.35 -9.21
CA ASP A 102 -8.53 12.35 -10.22
C ASP A 102 -8.03 10.95 -9.86
N TYR A 103 -7.19 10.82 -8.84
CA TYR A 103 -6.65 9.54 -8.39
C TYR A 103 -7.49 8.99 -7.25
N THR A 104 -7.75 7.69 -7.27
CA THR A 104 -8.43 6.96 -6.18
C THR A 104 -7.45 5.98 -5.56
N PHE A 105 -7.31 6.04 -4.24
CA PHE A 105 -6.41 5.19 -3.47
C PHE A 105 -7.23 4.12 -2.77
N VAL A 106 -6.96 2.85 -3.07
CA VAL A 106 -7.77 1.72 -2.60
C VAL A 106 -6.96 0.81 -1.70
N GLY A 107 -7.60 0.30 -0.64
CA GLY A 107 -6.96 -0.61 0.32
C GLY A 107 -7.97 -1.26 1.26
N VAL A 108 -7.45 -2.05 2.19
CA VAL A 108 -8.24 -2.72 3.23
C VAL A 108 -7.79 -2.25 4.61
N GLY A 109 -8.73 -1.85 5.47
CA GLY A 109 -8.46 -1.43 6.85
C GLY A 109 -7.70 -0.10 6.95
N MET A 110 -7.97 0.85 6.04
CA MET A 110 -7.15 2.04 5.90
C MET A 110 -7.46 3.17 6.90
N ASN A 111 -8.62 3.17 7.55
CA ASN A 111 -9.08 4.34 8.33
C ASN A 111 -8.10 4.73 9.45
N ASP A 112 -7.76 3.78 10.32
CA ASP A 112 -6.83 4.04 11.44
C ASP A 112 -5.41 4.34 10.94
N ASN A 113 -5.02 3.66 9.86
CA ASN A 113 -3.74 3.86 9.17
C ASN A 113 -3.60 5.30 8.65
N LEU A 114 -4.63 5.85 8.02
CA LEU A 114 -4.61 7.22 7.50
C LEU A 114 -4.56 8.27 8.62
N VAL A 115 -5.27 8.05 9.73
CA VAL A 115 -5.22 8.95 10.89
C VAL A 115 -3.81 8.99 11.48
N LYS A 116 -3.19 7.81 11.64
CA LYS A 116 -1.81 7.70 12.16
C LYS A 116 -0.80 8.36 11.22
N LEU A 117 -0.95 8.12 9.92
CA LEU A 117 -0.09 8.68 8.89
C LEU A 117 -0.18 10.22 8.81
N GLU A 118 -1.38 10.79 8.97
CA GLU A 118 -1.54 12.25 9.06
C GLU A 118 -0.87 12.80 10.32
N LYS A 119 -1.07 12.15 11.47
CA LYS A 119 -0.49 12.58 12.75
C LYS A 119 1.05 12.59 12.73
N GLU A 120 1.65 11.55 12.18
CA GLU A 120 3.12 11.35 12.22
C GLU A 120 3.84 12.06 11.09
N TYR A 121 3.26 12.10 9.88
CA TYR A 121 3.94 12.58 8.68
C TYR A 121 3.22 13.73 7.98
N GLY A 122 2.06 14.18 8.46
CA GLY A 122 1.25 15.22 7.80
C GLY A 122 0.68 14.77 6.44
N ILE A 123 0.73 13.48 6.14
CA ILE A 123 0.28 12.92 4.86
C ILE A 123 -1.23 12.69 4.95
N ARG A 124 -1.97 13.33 4.04
CA ARG A 124 -3.41 13.11 3.85
C ARG A 124 -3.67 12.47 2.50
N CYS A 125 -4.58 11.50 2.47
CA CYS A 125 -5.07 10.87 1.24
C CYS A 125 -6.47 11.40 0.92
N ARG A 126 -6.63 12.12 -0.19
CA ARG A 126 -7.89 12.82 -0.50
C ARG A 126 -9.02 11.87 -0.88
N ASN A 127 -8.71 10.86 -1.69
CA ASN A 127 -9.69 9.96 -2.29
C ASN A 127 -9.40 8.51 -1.89
N ALA A 128 -9.32 8.26 -0.59
CA ALA A 128 -9.16 6.91 -0.06
C ALA A 128 -10.48 6.14 -0.11
N VAL A 129 -10.44 4.89 -0.54
CA VAL A 129 -11.62 4.02 -0.68
C VAL A 129 -11.36 2.64 -0.06
N GLU A 130 -12.15 2.34 0.96
CA GLU A 130 -12.14 1.05 1.67
C GLU A 130 -12.81 -0.04 0.82
N LEU A 131 -12.06 -1.10 0.51
CA LEU A 131 -12.47 -2.09 -0.49
C LEU A 131 -13.60 -3.01 -0.03
N GLY A 132 -13.65 -3.40 1.24
CA GLY A 132 -14.70 -4.27 1.78
C GLY A 132 -16.10 -3.68 1.59
N PRO A 133 -16.40 -2.49 2.14
CA PRO A 133 -17.67 -1.79 1.95
C PRO A 133 -17.98 -1.49 0.48
N LEU A 134 -16.98 -1.12 -0.33
CA LEU A 134 -17.17 -0.91 -1.77
C LEU A 134 -17.63 -2.20 -2.46
N ALA A 135 -16.95 -3.32 -2.21
CA ALA A 135 -17.30 -4.62 -2.79
C ALA A 135 -18.69 -5.06 -2.35
N ALA A 136 -19.01 -4.93 -1.07
CA ALA A 136 -20.33 -5.24 -0.53
C ALA A 136 -21.45 -4.47 -1.24
N THR A 137 -21.23 -3.18 -1.49
CA THR A 137 -22.18 -2.29 -2.16
C THR A 137 -22.35 -2.66 -3.63
N VAL A 138 -21.24 -2.70 -4.38
CA VAL A 138 -21.25 -2.91 -5.83
C VAL A 138 -21.75 -4.31 -6.19
N MET A 139 -21.34 -5.34 -5.44
CA MET A 139 -21.74 -6.72 -5.71
C MET A 139 -23.08 -7.11 -5.05
N LYS A 140 -23.70 -6.22 -4.26
CA LYS A 140 -24.91 -6.49 -3.46
C LYS A 140 -24.74 -7.71 -2.54
N MET A 141 -23.58 -7.81 -1.90
CA MET A 141 -23.19 -8.92 -1.02
C MET A 141 -22.67 -8.38 0.32
N PRO A 142 -23.54 -8.09 1.30
CA PRO A 142 -23.16 -7.43 2.55
C PRO A 142 -21.99 -8.07 3.30
N ARG A 143 -21.87 -9.41 3.24
CA ARG A 143 -20.79 -10.16 3.89
C ARG A 143 -19.38 -9.73 3.47
N LEU A 144 -19.22 -9.19 2.25
CA LEU A 144 -17.91 -8.77 1.73
C LEU A 144 -17.33 -7.58 2.52
N SER A 145 -18.16 -6.84 3.26
CA SER A 145 -17.67 -5.72 4.09
C SER A 145 -16.74 -6.16 5.22
N PHE A 146 -16.74 -7.45 5.56
CA PHE A 146 -15.95 -8.03 6.64
C PHE A 146 -14.91 -9.03 6.14
N CYS A 147 -14.77 -9.17 4.82
CA CYS A 147 -13.85 -10.11 4.20
C CYS A 147 -12.43 -9.55 4.15
N GLY A 148 -11.46 -10.45 4.31
CA GLY A 148 -10.05 -10.13 4.06
C GLY A 148 -9.76 -9.94 2.57
N VAL A 149 -8.59 -9.38 2.27
CA VAL A 149 -8.15 -9.11 0.89
C VAL A 149 -8.19 -10.33 -0.03
N ASP A 150 -7.83 -11.51 0.46
CA ASP A 150 -7.79 -12.72 -0.37
C ASP A 150 -9.20 -13.19 -0.74
N GLU A 151 -10.14 -13.13 0.21
CA GLU A 151 -11.56 -13.44 -0.03
C GLU A 151 -12.20 -12.43 -0.99
N LEU A 152 -11.85 -11.14 -0.86
CA LEU A 152 -12.28 -10.09 -1.77
C LEU A 152 -11.74 -10.31 -3.18
N ALA A 153 -10.45 -10.64 -3.33
CA ALA A 153 -9.82 -10.93 -4.62
C ALA A 153 -10.49 -12.13 -5.33
N VAL A 154 -10.81 -13.19 -4.59
CA VAL A 154 -11.55 -14.34 -5.11
C VAL A 154 -12.96 -13.94 -5.51
N ALA A 155 -13.68 -13.19 -4.66
CA ALA A 155 -15.07 -12.80 -4.95
C ALA A 155 -15.17 -11.92 -6.20
N VAL A 156 -14.33 -10.88 -6.28
CA VAL A 156 -14.39 -9.80 -7.27
C VAL A 156 -13.68 -10.16 -8.58
N ASN A 157 -12.46 -10.70 -8.49
CA ASN A 157 -11.59 -10.92 -9.65
C ASN A 157 -11.46 -12.40 -10.05
N LYS A 158 -11.95 -13.34 -9.21
CA LYS A 158 -11.69 -14.79 -9.36
C LYS A 158 -10.18 -15.10 -9.31
N LEU A 159 -9.43 -14.32 -8.53
CA LEU A 159 -7.98 -14.48 -8.36
C LEU A 159 -7.65 -15.00 -6.97
N ASP A 160 -6.77 -16.01 -6.90
CA ASP A 160 -6.15 -16.46 -5.65
C ASP A 160 -4.70 -15.95 -5.59
N LEU A 161 -4.53 -14.84 -4.88
CA LEU A 161 -3.23 -14.22 -4.60
C LEU A 161 -2.67 -14.62 -3.22
N GLY A 162 -3.45 -15.31 -2.39
CA GLY A 162 -3.05 -15.69 -1.03
C GLY A 162 -1.79 -16.56 -1.02
N LYS A 163 -1.63 -17.43 -2.02
CA LYS A 163 -0.43 -18.27 -2.21
C LYS A 163 0.88 -17.47 -2.37
N HIS A 164 0.81 -16.19 -2.72
CA HIS A 164 2.00 -15.34 -2.89
C HIS A 164 2.41 -14.62 -1.60
N ARG A 165 1.61 -14.71 -0.52
CA ARG A 165 1.86 -14.08 0.78
C ARG A 165 2.79 -14.95 1.63
N PRO A 166 4.03 -14.52 1.91
CA PRO A 166 4.98 -15.34 2.65
C PRO A 166 4.67 -15.34 4.16
N LEU A 167 4.06 -16.42 4.68
CA LEU A 167 3.72 -16.54 6.11
C LEU A 167 4.90 -16.30 7.09
N SER A 168 6.15 -16.53 6.65
CA SER A 168 7.36 -16.27 7.44
C SER A 168 7.59 -14.80 7.83
N THR A 169 6.73 -13.87 7.37
CA THR A 169 6.84 -12.43 7.67
C THR A 169 5.91 -11.94 8.78
N LEU A 170 5.03 -12.78 9.33
CA LEU A 170 3.99 -12.39 10.30
C LEU A 170 4.48 -11.67 11.56
N TYR A 171 5.77 -11.80 11.89
CA TYR A 171 6.40 -11.21 13.08
C TYR A 171 7.68 -10.44 12.76
N LYS A 172 7.83 -10.01 11.50
CA LYS A 172 9.01 -9.26 11.08
C LYS A 172 8.75 -7.78 11.25
N ASP A 173 9.73 -7.12 11.84
CA ASP A 173 9.73 -5.67 11.96
C ASP A 173 9.82 -5.00 10.58
N TRP A 174 8.89 -4.08 10.30
CA TRP A 174 8.86 -3.28 9.08
C TRP A 174 9.76 -2.05 9.15
N GLY A 175 10.21 -1.65 10.35
CA GLY A 175 11.13 -0.54 10.60
C GLY A 175 12.60 -0.84 10.33
N GLN A 176 12.92 -2.01 9.76
CA GLN A 176 14.29 -2.38 9.41
C GLN A 176 14.89 -1.40 8.38
N SER A 177 16.10 -0.92 8.63
CA SER A 177 16.82 0.00 7.73
C SER A 177 17.01 -0.57 6.31
N ASN A 178 17.08 -1.90 6.20
CA ASN A 178 17.06 -2.61 4.93
C ASN A 178 15.87 -3.56 4.90
N LEU A 179 14.78 -3.12 4.26
CA LEU A 179 13.58 -3.95 4.15
C LEU A 179 13.89 -5.24 3.36
N GLY A 180 13.67 -6.40 3.97
CA GLY A 180 13.97 -7.67 3.32
C GLY A 180 13.08 -7.95 2.10
N LYS A 181 13.61 -8.70 1.11
CA LYS A 181 12.86 -9.09 -0.11
C LYS A 181 11.52 -9.78 0.18
N LYS A 182 11.41 -10.53 1.27
CA LYS A 182 10.15 -11.19 1.67
C LYS A 182 9.08 -10.19 2.12
N LEU A 183 9.47 -9.16 2.89
CA LEU A 183 8.57 -8.07 3.27
C LEU A 183 8.17 -7.24 2.05
N ALA A 184 9.12 -6.94 1.16
CA ALA A 184 8.82 -6.28 -0.11
C ALA A 184 7.83 -7.09 -0.97
N LYS A 185 7.95 -8.42 -1.01
CA LYS A 185 6.98 -9.29 -1.69
C LYS A 185 5.59 -9.25 -1.05
N LEU A 186 5.52 -9.28 0.29
CA LEU A 186 4.25 -9.18 1.01
C LEU A 186 3.56 -7.84 0.75
N ALA A 187 4.28 -6.72 0.93
CA ALA A 187 3.77 -5.38 0.64
C ALA A 187 3.29 -5.28 -0.81
N THR A 188 4.10 -5.75 -1.78
CA THR A 188 3.72 -5.73 -3.20
C THR A 188 2.43 -6.50 -3.46
N VAL A 189 2.27 -7.71 -2.90
CA VAL A 189 1.06 -8.49 -3.14
C VAL A 189 -0.17 -7.88 -2.46
N ASN A 190 -0.01 -7.20 -1.31
CA ASN A 190 -1.07 -6.39 -0.69
C ASN A 190 -1.60 -5.34 -1.66
N VAL A 191 -0.76 -4.37 -2.02
CA VAL A 191 -1.20 -3.23 -2.82
C VAL A 191 -1.57 -3.61 -4.25
N TYR A 192 -0.94 -4.64 -4.84
CA TYR A 192 -1.39 -5.18 -6.13
C TYR A 192 -2.78 -5.83 -6.04
N SER A 193 -3.07 -6.58 -4.98
CA SER A 193 -4.42 -7.13 -4.77
C SER A 193 -5.45 -6.01 -4.65
N TYR A 194 -5.13 -4.96 -3.90
CA TYR A 194 -6.02 -3.80 -3.75
C TYR A 194 -6.29 -3.10 -5.07
N TYR A 195 -5.24 -2.88 -5.87
CA TYR A 195 -5.36 -2.34 -7.21
C TYR A 195 -6.29 -3.19 -8.09
N MET A 196 -6.12 -4.52 -8.12
CA MET A 196 -6.93 -5.40 -8.96
C MET A 196 -8.40 -5.39 -8.57
N ILE A 197 -8.69 -5.42 -7.27
CA ILE A 197 -10.05 -5.37 -6.73
C ILE A 197 -10.69 -4.01 -7.02
N GLY A 198 -10.01 -2.93 -6.64
CA GLY A 198 -10.50 -1.56 -6.82
C GLY A 198 -10.71 -1.22 -8.29
N SER A 199 -9.79 -1.63 -9.15
CA SER A 199 -9.90 -1.38 -10.59
C SER A 199 -11.14 -2.07 -11.18
N LYS A 200 -11.40 -3.32 -10.79
CA LYS A 200 -12.61 -4.03 -11.25
C LYS A 200 -13.89 -3.36 -10.75
N LEU A 201 -13.98 -3.05 -9.46
CA LEU A 201 -15.19 -2.46 -8.85
C LEU A 201 -15.49 -1.04 -9.34
N LEU A 202 -14.46 -0.24 -9.59
CA LEU A 202 -14.62 1.14 -10.04
C LEU A 202 -14.87 1.24 -11.55
N SER A 203 -14.46 0.23 -12.33
CA SER A 203 -14.80 0.14 -13.76
C SER A 203 -16.29 -0.14 -14.02
N THR A 204 -17.01 -0.69 -13.04
CA THR A 204 -18.42 -1.08 -13.17
C THR A 204 -19.41 0.04 -12.82
N ARG A 205 -18.94 1.27 -12.53
CA ARG A 205 -19.81 2.44 -12.32
C ARG A 205 -20.25 3.01 -13.67
N HIS A 206 -21.31 2.43 -14.25
CA HIS A 206 -22.11 3.04 -15.32
C HIS A 206 -23.50 3.38 -14.80
#